data_AF-A0A6J7KTT2-F1
#
_entry.id   AF-A0A6J7KTT2-F1
#
_cell.length_a   1.000
_cell.length_b   1.000
_cell.length_c   1.000
_cell.angle_alpha   90.00
_cell.angle_beta   90.00
_cell.angle_gamma   90.00
#
_symmetry.space_group_name_H-M   'P 1'
#
loop_
_entity.id
_entity.type
_entity.pdbx_description
1 polymer ?
#
loop_
_entity_poly.entity_id
_entity_poly.type
_entity_poly.pdbx_seq_one_letter_code
_entity_poly.pdbx_strand_id
1 'polypeptide(L)'
;MRSKLIALLATCGLAASLMAPAVVGTSSAGAVAPGSSVSATDLRTATLAARKPGKPNKRWKVPIGPKFNNPMVPKDRFVIERHLLRAIRNTPKGEKIIISAYSLDRQVVADELIRAHKRGVKVQVLLNDHLVPGAQVRIQKVLGNNTKKKSFLKRCVSGCRADENEYNNLHSKFYLFSRTGRNRNVVMLGSHNMTLNAVRWQWNDLWTSVGKRTLYDQFEALFNDMRPDWDKRRATYGFCSAGRVCPAGDMEKYFNIVFPRYTTRQNDVVMGILNNIQCTYTDAAGAPRRTQLALSMHTMRGNRGNYIADKLRELYAQGCNLRVNYGLMGFNTKQQIGAPTARGRVPLRSTGFNLRDDVPTGDPEIDNMPESIERYTHHKYFVLKGSYKGVPESNIVWTGSTNWSSLGTPQDEIMFSMHGRGLVRDYMANFNLMWEKPYSRDAYTTTYSSWRMVNGRRVGIDPMVTVEPDRLRGGGPTWEND
;
A
#
# COMPACT_ATOMS: atom_id res chain seq x y z
N MET A 1 -25.27 -20.87 -10.74
CA MET A 1 -25.01 -22.22 -10.20
C MET A 1 -23.68 -22.69 -10.74
N ARG A 2 -22.67 -22.81 -9.88
CA ARG A 2 -21.55 -23.76 -9.99
C ARG A 2 -20.83 -23.72 -8.65
N SER A 3 -20.99 -24.80 -7.91
CA SER A 3 -20.63 -25.00 -6.52
C SER A 3 -19.11 -25.11 -6.36
N LYS A 4 -18.54 -24.46 -5.34
CA LYS A 4 -17.22 -24.80 -4.81
C LYS A 4 -17.42 -25.62 -3.53
N LEU A 5 -17.26 -26.92 -3.64
CA LEU A 5 -16.93 -27.81 -2.53
C LEU A 5 -15.48 -28.21 -2.74
N ILE A 6 -14.62 -27.89 -1.77
CA ILE A 6 -13.36 -28.62 -1.58
C ILE A 6 -13.38 -29.11 -0.14
N ALA A 7 -13.17 -30.42 -0.03
CA ALA A 7 -13.42 -31.25 1.12
C ALA A 7 -12.40 -31.04 2.25
N LEU A 8 -12.91 -31.01 3.48
CA LEU A 8 -12.18 -31.44 4.66
C LEU A 8 -11.99 -32.96 4.59
N LEU A 9 -10.78 -33.45 4.83
CA LEU A 9 -10.52 -34.81 5.29
C LEU A 9 -9.87 -34.71 6.67
N ALA A 10 -10.70 -34.89 7.69
CA ALA A 10 -10.28 -35.22 9.03
C ALA A 10 -10.55 -36.71 9.24
N THR A 11 -9.52 -37.47 9.60
CA THR A 11 -9.65 -38.84 10.09
C THR A 11 -9.26 -38.88 11.56
N CYS A 12 -10.24 -39.26 12.40
CA CYS A 12 -10.09 -39.56 13.82
C CYS A 12 -9.40 -40.92 14.04
N GLY A 13 -8.75 -41.09 15.20
CA GLY A 13 -8.47 -42.44 15.72
C GLY A 13 -7.56 -42.53 16.95
N LEU A 14 -8.19 -42.60 18.13
CA LEU A 14 -7.83 -43.41 19.32
C LEU A 14 -6.75 -42.96 20.33
N ALA A 15 -7.27 -42.42 21.44
CA ALA A 15 -7.15 -42.86 22.84
C ALA A 15 -5.84 -43.46 23.39
N ALA A 16 -5.31 -42.82 24.45
CA ALA A 16 -4.91 -43.48 25.69
C ALA A 16 -4.81 -42.46 26.85
N SER A 17 -5.63 -42.68 27.87
CA SER A 17 -5.61 -42.06 29.20
C SER A 17 -4.38 -42.45 30.01
N LEU A 18 -3.89 -41.58 30.91
CA LEU A 18 -3.28 -41.95 32.22
C LEU A 18 -3.00 -40.69 33.08
N MET A 19 -3.72 -40.63 34.22
CA MET A 19 -3.27 -40.32 35.60
C MET A 19 -2.45 -39.06 35.91
N ALA A 20 -3.01 -38.24 36.81
CA ALA A 20 -2.29 -37.27 37.65
C ALA A 20 -1.35 -37.98 38.66
N PRO A 21 -0.43 -37.26 39.32
CA PRO A 21 -0.83 -36.68 40.60
C PRO A 21 -0.29 -35.27 40.89
N ALA A 22 -0.95 -34.66 41.86
CA ALA A 22 -0.61 -33.40 42.50
C ALA A 22 0.77 -33.42 43.18
N VAL A 23 1.44 -32.26 43.18
CA VAL A 23 2.44 -31.92 44.20
C VAL A 23 2.06 -30.57 44.78
N VAL A 24 1.76 -30.62 46.07
CA VAL A 24 1.57 -29.52 47.01
C VAL A 24 2.95 -28.91 47.31
N GLY A 25 3.05 -27.59 47.26
CA GLY A 25 4.24 -26.84 47.70
C GLY A 25 3.81 -25.50 48.28
N THR A 26 3.71 -25.48 49.60
CA THR A 26 3.29 -24.34 50.44
C THR A 26 4.41 -23.31 50.64
N SER A 27 3.97 -22.05 50.65
CA SER A 27 4.44 -20.91 51.47
C SER A 27 5.90 -20.46 51.43
N SER A 28 6.10 -19.21 50.99
CA SER A 28 6.61 -18.17 51.90
C SER A 28 6.01 -16.81 51.55
N ALA A 29 5.29 -16.24 52.51
CA ALA A 29 4.73 -14.91 52.47
C ALA A 29 5.82 -13.90 52.89
N GLY A 30 6.00 -12.85 52.09
CA GLY A 30 6.71 -11.62 52.47
C GLY A 30 5.75 -10.46 52.26
N ALA A 31 5.44 -9.75 53.34
CA ALA A 31 4.37 -8.76 53.41
C ALA A 31 4.74 -7.38 52.82
N VAL A 32 3.83 -6.88 51.97
CA VAL A 32 3.22 -5.53 51.93
C VAL A 32 4.11 -4.28 51.82
N ALA A 33 3.89 -3.54 50.73
CA ALA A 33 3.75 -2.08 50.75
C ALA A 33 2.56 -1.65 49.86
N PRO A 34 1.72 -0.67 50.26
CA PRO A 34 0.49 -0.33 49.57
C PRO A 34 0.78 0.65 48.43
N GLY A 35 0.58 0.22 47.20
CA GLY A 35 0.75 1.05 46.00
C GLY A 35 -0.44 0.89 45.08
N SER A 36 -1.45 1.75 45.26
CA SER A 36 -2.46 2.17 44.29
C SER A 36 -2.88 1.13 43.24
N SER A 37 -3.99 0.43 43.50
CA SER A 37 -4.71 -0.34 42.49
C SER A 37 -5.19 0.59 41.37
N VAL A 38 -4.43 0.66 40.29
CA VAL A 38 -4.92 1.21 39.02
C VAL A 38 -5.91 0.19 38.47
N SER A 39 -7.20 0.49 38.61
CA SER A 39 -8.28 -0.31 38.03
C SER A 39 -7.99 -0.64 36.56
N ALA A 40 -8.03 -1.93 36.24
CA ALA A 40 -7.79 -2.51 34.93
C ALA A 40 -8.92 -2.22 33.91
N THR A 41 -9.45 -0.99 33.86
CA THR A 41 -10.64 -0.65 33.06
C THR A 41 -10.42 0.27 31.87
N ASP A 42 -9.21 0.79 31.59
CA ASP A 42 -9.03 1.78 30.52
C ASP A 42 -8.05 1.39 29.39
N LEU A 43 -8.00 0.10 29.04
CA LEU A 43 -7.50 -0.33 27.73
C LEU A 43 -8.67 -0.67 26.80
N ARG A 44 -9.66 0.23 26.69
CA ARG A 44 -10.54 0.23 25.53
C ARG A 44 -9.74 0.70 24.33
N THR A 45 -9.41 -0.25 23.46
CA THR A 45 -9.00 -0.05 22.06
C THR A 45 -9.71 1.19 21.52
N ALA A 46 -8.96 2.25 21.21
CA ALA A 46 -9.48 3.47 20.60
C ALA A 46 -9.96 3.15 19.18
N THR A 47 -11.06 2.42 19.10
CA THR A 47 -11.87 2.23 17.91
C THR A 47 -12.41 3.61 17.65
N LEU A 48 -12.02 4.24 16.53
CA LEU A 48 -12.61 5.51 16.12
C LEU A 48 -14.13 5.31 16.00
N ALA A 49 -14.86 5.68 17.05
CA ALA A 49 -16.31 5.61 17.06
C ALA A 49 -16.83 6.50 15.93
N ALA A 50 -17.87 6.03 15.23
CA ALA A 50 -18.57 6.87 14.28
C ALA A 50 -19.05 8.14 15.02
N ARG A 51 -18.48 9.30 14.67
CA ARG A 51 -18.92 10.59 15.21
C ARG A 51 -20.42 10.76 14.91
N LYS A 52 -21.19 11.27 15.89
CA LYS A 52 -22.62 11.58 15.70
C LYS A 52 -22.83 12.35 14.38
N PRO A 53 -23.88 12.03 13.59
CA PRO A 53 -24.08 12.62 12.26
C PRO A 53 -24.13 14.15 12.33
N GLY A 54 -23.10 14.82 11.83
CA GLY A 54 -23.08 16.27 11.66
C GLY A 54 -23.43 16.67 10.23
N LYS A 55 -24.00 17.86 10.04
CA LYS A 55 -24.15 18.45 8.70
C LYS A 55 -22.76 18.65 8.05
N PRO A 56 -22.60 18.44 6.73
CA PRO A 56 -21.34 18.71 6.03
C PRO A 56 -20.85 20.13 6.31
N ASN A 57 -19.61 20.28 6.78
CA ASN A 57 -19.00 21.58 6.98
C ASN A 57 -18.51 22.13 5.63
N LYS A 58 -19.36 22.94 4.97
CA LYS A 58 -19.06 23.59 3.70
C LYS A 58 -17.84 24.53 3.74
N ARG A 59 -17.37 24.94 4.92
CA ARG A 59 -16.20 25.82 5.10
C ARG A 59 -14.90 25.04 5.27
N TRP A 60 -14.96 23.72 5.52
CA TRP A 60 -13.75 22.91 5.66
C TRP A 60 -12.92 22.96 4.37
N LYS A 61 -11.64 23.30 4.50
CA LYS A 61 -10.65 23.24 3.44
C LYS A 61 -9.97 21.88 3.47
N VAL A 62 -10.04 21.16 2.36
CA VAL A 62 -9.38 19.85 2.21
C VAL A 62 -7.86 20.07 2.24
N PRO A 63 -7.13 19.43 3.16
CA PRO A 63 -5.68 19.44 3.14
C PRO A 63 -5.15 18.84 1.83
N ILE A 64 -4.28 19.56 1.13
CA ILE A 64 -3.62 19.11 -0.11
C ILE A 64 -2.25 18.51 0.18
N GLY A 65 -1.67 17.80 -0.79
CA GLY A 65 -0.36 17.18 -0.67
C GLY A 65 -0.43 15.72 -0.19
N PRO A 66 0.73 15.09 0.03
CA PRO A 66 0.80 13.71 0.48
C PRO A 66 0.43 13.56 1.94
N LYS A 67 -0.10 12.39 2.27
CA LYS A 67 -0.31 11.91 3.63
C LYS A 67 0.25 10.50 3.74
N PHE A 68 0.82 10.20 4.89
CA PHE A 68 1.44 8.92 5.16
C PHE A 68 0.86 8.30 6.42
N ASN A 69 0.61 6.99 6.39
CA ASN A 69 0.40 6.23 7.63
C ASN A 69 1.77 5.83 8.20
N ASN A 70 1.86 5.80 9.52
CA ASN A 70 2.97 5.16 10.22
C ASN A 70 2.41 4.02 11.10
N PRO A 71 2.62 2.74 10.72
CA PRO A 71 2.11 1.60 11.46
C PRO A 71 2.78 1.45 12.83
N MET A 72 4.01 1.93 12.97
CA MET A 72 4.81 1.83 14.19
C MET A 72 4.39 2.83 15.27
N VAL A 73 3.59 3.85 14.92
CA VAL A 73 3.15 4.90 15.86
C VAL A 73 1.61 4.91 15.94
N PRO A 74 0.99 4.44 17.04
CA PRO A 74 -0.46 4.25 17.13
C PRO A 74 -1.32 5.46 16.72
N LYS A 75 -0.92 6.68 17.09
CA LYS A 75 -1.64 7.92 16.73
C LYS A 75 -1.62 8.22 15.22
N ASP A 76 -0.61 7.71 14.50
CA ASP A 76 -0.33 8.01 13.10
C ASP A 76 -0.82 6.90 12.13
N ARG A 77 -1.28 5.77 12.66
CA ARG A 77 -1.90 4.66 11.90
C ARG A 77 -3.09 5.08 11.03
N PHE A 78 -3.91 5.99 11.56
CA PHE A 78 -5.19 6.37 10.96
C PHE A 78 -5.14 7.69 10.19
N VAL A 79 -3.96 8.23 9.86
CA VAL A 79 -3.83 9.54 9.20
C VAL A 79 -4.62 9.59 7.89
N ILE A 80 -4.46 8.56 7.03
CA ILE A 80 -5.14 8.50 5.74
C ILE A 80 -6.64 8.19 5.92
N GLU A 81 -7.02 7.22 6.76
CA GLU A 81 -8.43 6.89 7.03
C GLU A 81 -9.19 8.12 7.56
N ARG A 82 -8.63 8.85 8.53
CA ARG A 82 -9.26 10.07 9.06
C ARG A 82 -9.44 11.14 7.99
N HIS A 83 -8.49 11.27 7.07
CA HIS A 83 -8.58 12.22 5.95
C HIS A 83 -9.71 11.85 4.98
N LEU A 84 -9.79 10.58 4.56
CA LEU A 84 -10.85 10.06 3.70
C LEU A 84 -12.24 10.16 4.37
N LEU A 85 -12.36 9.74 5.63
CA LEU A 85 -13.61 9.87 6.38
C LEU A 85 -14.07 11.33 6.50
N ARG A 86 -13.13 12.26 6.72
CA ARG A 86 -13.45 13.70 6.76
C ARG A 86 -13.90 14.20 5.39
N ALA A 87 -13.32 13.71 4.29
CA ALA A 87 -13.80 14.01 2.94
C ALA A 87 -15.22 13.50 2.70
N ILE A 88 -15.50 12.23 3.00
CA ILE A 88 -16.84 11.63 2.84
C ILE A 88 -17.91 12.37 3.66
N ARG A 89 -17.59 12.69 4.93
CA ARG A 89 -18.48 13.43 5.84
C ARG A 89 -18.84 14.82 5.31
N ASN A 90 -17.89 15.49 4.66
CA ASN A 90 -18.06 16.86 4.20
C ASN A 90 -18.53 16.99 2.74
N THR A 91 -18.87 15.88 2.07
CA THR A 91 -19.52 15.91 0.75
C THR A 91 -21.00 16.30 0.89
N PRO A 92 -21.45 17.43 0.30
CA PRO A 92 -22.84 17.88 0.44
C PRO A 92 -23.79 17.12 -0.50
N LYS A 93 -25.10 17.22 -0.23
CA LYS A 93 -26.19 16.63 -1.06
C LYS A 93 -26.03 17.02 -2.53
N GLY A 94 -26.31 16.09 -3.44
CA GLY A 94 -26.27 16.28 -4.89
C GLY A 94 -24.89 16.07 -5.54
N GLU A 95 -23.82 16.14 -4.74
CA GLU A 95 -22.44 15.89 -5.18
C GLU A 95 -22.13 14.39 -5.26
N LYS A 96 -20.95 14.06 -5.77
CA LYS A 96 -20.53 12.71 -6.13
C LYS A 96 -19.28 12.27 -5.35
N ILE A 97 -19.26 11.00 -4.96
CA ILE A 97 -18.10 10.27 -4.44
C ILE A 97 -17.87 9.09 -5.39
N ILE A 98 -16.66 8.99 -5.96
CA ILE A 98 -16.23 7.88 -6.81
C ILE A 98 -15.03 7.21 -6.13
N ILE A 99 -15.07 5.88 -6.02
CA ILE A 99 -13.99 5.12 -5.38
C ILE A 99 -13.66 3.90 -6.25
N SER A 100 -12.39 3.77 -6.60
CA SER A 100 -11.79 2.53 -7.08
C SER A 100 -10.72 2.12 -6.07
N ALA A 101 -10.78 0.88 -5.56
CA ALA A 101 -9.79 0.35 -4.61
C ALA A 101 -9.78 -1.18 -4.67
N TYR A 102 -8.65 -1.82 -4.33
CA TYR A 102 -8.59 -3.28 -4.27
C TYR A 102 -9.53 -3.83 -3.19
N SER A 103 -9.45 -3.32 -1.97
CA SER A 103 -10.21 -3.86 -0.82
C SER A 103 -10.83 -2.77 0.07
N LEU A 104 -11.96 -3.13 0.69
CA LEU A 104 -12.63 -2.35 1.74
C LEU A 104 -13.20 -3.31 2.81
N ASP A 105 -12.69 -3.26 4.04
CA ASP A 105 -13.25 -4.00 5.19
C ASP A 105 -13.75 -3.08 6.32
N ARG A 106 -13.44 -1.78 6.25
CA ARG A 106 -13.61 -0.84 7.36
C ARG A 106 -15.08 -0.50 7.56
N GLN A 107 -15.65 -0.99 8.67
CA GLN A 107 -17.04 -0.71 9.04
C GLN A 107 -17.34 0.79 9.17
N VAL A 108 -16.38 1.57 9.69
CA VAL A 108 -16.52 3.03 9.79
C VAL A 108 -16.61 3.72 8.42
N VAL A 109 -15.93 3.18 7.40
CA VAL A 109 -16.03 3.69 6.02
C VAL A 109 -17.40 3.33 5.44
N ALA A 110 -17.86 2.08 5.64
CA ALA A 110 -19.20 1.67 5.23
C ALA A 110 -20.30 2.57 5.82
N ASP A 111 -20.20 2.86 7.12
CA ASP A 111 -21.11 3.76 7.81
C ASP A 111 -21.15 5.16 7.18
N GLU A 112 -20.00 5.76 6.86
CA GLU A 112 -19.95 7.09 6.26
C GLU A 112 -20.44 7.12 4.81
N LEU A 113 -20.17 6.07 4.02
CA LEU A 113 -20.68 5.97 2.65
C LEU A 113 -22.20 5.81 2.63
N ILE A 114 -22.75 4.98 3.52
CA ILE A 114 -24.20 4.83 3.70
C ILE A 114 -24.82 6.16 4.16
N ARG A 115 -24.19 6.87 5.11
CA ARG A 115 -24.64 8.21 5.54
C ARG A 115 -24.58 9.24 4.41
N ALA A 116 -23.54 9.20 3.58
CA ALA A 116 -23.42 10.05 2.40
C ALA A 116 -24.56 9.78 1.41
N HIS A 117 -24.82 8.52 1.10
CA HIS A 117 -25.93 8.12 0.24
C HIS A 117 -27.29 8.58 0.79
N LYS A 118 -27.58 8.33 2.07
CA LYS A 118 -28.82 8.79 2.74
C LYS A 118 -28.98 10.31 2.74
N ARG A 119 -27.88 11.06 2.74
CA ARG A 119 -27.87 12.52 2.60
C ARG A 119 -28.17 13.00 1.16
N GLY A 120 -28.17 12.10 0.18
CA GLY A 120 -28.38 12.40 -1.23
C GLY A 120 -27.10 12.62 -2.04
N VAL A 121 -25.97 12.09 -1.56
CA VAL A 121 -24.71 12.02 -2.32
C VAL A 121 -24.76 10.83 -3.28
N LYS A 122 -24.25 11.01 -4.50
CA LYS A 122 -24.12 9.94 -5.51
C LYS A 122 -22.85 9.14 -5.20
N VAL A 123 -22.96 7.94 -4.66
CA VAL A 123 -21.82 7.13 -4.20
C VAL A 123 -21.59 5.96 -5.15
N GLN A 124 -20.46 5.95 -5.86
CA GLN A 124 -20.11 4.94 -6.85
C GLN A 124 -18.80 4.26 -6.44
N VAL A 125 -18.84 2.94 -6.27
CA VAL A 125 -17.71 2.17 -5.75
C VAL A 125 -17.44 0.96 -6.65
N LEU A 126 -16.20 0.82 -7.10
CA LEU A 126 -15.65 -0.38 -7.71
C LEU A 126 -14.59 -0.99 -6.77
N LEU A 127 -14.71 -2.29 -6.53
CA LEU A 127 -13.76 -3.09 -5.75
C LEU A 127 -13.35 -4.32 -6.56
N ASN A 128 -12.25 -4.98 -6.18
CA ASN A 128 -11.96 -6.32 -6.69
C ASN A 128 -12.81 -7.38 -5.94
N ASP A 129 -12.97 -8.56 -6.54
CA ASP A 129 -13.78 -9.67 -6.04
C ASP A 129 -13.06 -10.68 -5.13
N HIS A 130 -11.75 -10.52 -4.88
CA HIS A 130 -10.98 -11.43 -4.01
C HIS A 130 -11.62 -11.68 -2.63
N LEU A 131 -12.30 -10.67 -2.06
CA LEU A 131 -12.92 -10.76 -0.74
C LEU A 131 -14.26 -10.00 -0.67
N VAL A 132 -15.19 -10.53 0.14
CA VAL A 132 -16.51 -9.93 0.40
C VAL A 132 -16.75 -9.73 1.91
N PRO A 133 -15.97 -8.87 2.59
CA PRO A 133 -16.15 -8.60 4.02
C PRO A 133 -17.48 -7.89 4.29
N GLY A 134 -17.96 -8.01 5.54
CA GLY A 134 -19.27 -7.50 5.96
C GLY A 134 -19.51 -6.00 5.67
N ALA A 135 -18.45 -5.18 5.68
CA ALA A 135 -18.55 -3.76 5.32
C ALA A 135 -19.05 -3.55 3.87
N GLN A 136 -18.56 -4.34 2.91
CA GLN A 136 -19.01 -4.26 1.52
C GLN A 136 -20.45 -4.76 1.37
N VAL A 137 -20.81 -5.83 2.07
CA VAL A 137 -22.18 -6.37 2.08
C VAL A 137 -23.17 -5.30 2.55
N ARG A 138 -22.84 -4.60 3.64
CA ARG A 138 -23.67 -3.51 4.18
C ARG A 138 -23.85 -2.36 3.20
N ILE A 139 -22.77 -1.91 2.54
CA ILE A 139 -22.85 -0.85 1.53
C ILE A 139 -23.72 -1.31 0.35
N GLN A 140 -23.47 -2.50 -0.19
CA GLN A 140 -24.17 -3.02 -1.36
C GLN A 140 -25.66 -3.27 -1.08
N LYS A 141 -26.04 -3.68 0.14
CA LYS A 141 -27.45 -3.79 0.56
C LYS A 141 -28.20 -2.46 0.47
N VAL A 142 -27.52 -1.34 0.71
CA VAL A 142 -28.13 0.00 0.67
C VAL A 142 -28.06 0.64 -0.72
N LEU A 143 -26.91 0.54 -1.39
CA LEU A 143 -26.66 1.22 -2.66
C LEU A 143 -27.12 0.38 -3.88
N GLY A 144 -27.23 -0.94 -3.73
CA GLY A 144 -27.35 -1.88 -4.84
C GLY A 144 -26.03 -2.07 -5.61
N ASN A 145 -26.06 -2.93 -6.61
CA ASN A 145 -24.91 -3.25 -7.48
C ASN A 145 -25.11 -2.82 -8.95
N ASN A 146 -26.26 -2.24 -9.29
CA ASN A 146 -26.57 -1.83 -10.65
C ASN A 146 -25.79 -0.57 -11.03
N THR A 147 -24.77 -0.75 -11.87
CA THR A 147 -23.85 0.32 -12.31
C THR A 147 -24.51 1.41 -13.16
N LYS A 148 -25.76 1.20 -13.63
CA LYS A 148 -26.57 2.22 -14.32
C LYS A 148 -27.23 3.22 -13.35
N LYS A 149 -27.25 2.93 -12.04
CA LYS A 149 -27.84 3.81 -11.02
C LYS A 149 -26.86 4.89 -10.56
N LYS A 150 -27.41 5.95 -9.95
CA LYS A 150 -26.61 7.09 -9.43
C LYS A 150 -25.70 6.69 -8.25
N SER A 151 -26.05 5.63 -7.52
CA SER A 151 -25.20 5.04 -6.49
C SER A 151 -25.17 3.53 -6.67
N PHE A 152 -24.02 2.91 -6.43
CA PHE A 152 -23.83 1.46 -6.47
C PHE A 152 -22.50 1.08 -5.80
N LEU A 153 -22.40 -0.18 -5.40
CA LEU A 153 -21.13 -0.88 -5.17
C LEU A 153 -21.10 -2.12 -6.06
N LYS A 154 -20.09 -2.22 -6.92
CA LYS A 154 -19.84 -3.39 -7.77
C LYS A 154 -18.43 -3.91 -7.50
N ARG A 155 -18.32 -5.24 -7.49
CA ARG A 155 -17.04 -5.95 -7.47
C ARG A 155 -16.77 -6.40 -8.90
N CYS A 156 -15.63 -6.02 -9.43
CA CYS A 156 -15.17 -6.47 -10.74
C CYS A 156 -14.68 -7.90 -10.64
N VAL A 157 -14.94 -8.70 -11.67
CA VAL A 157 -14.47 -10.08 -11.72
C VAL A 157 -13.00 -10.03 -12.12
N SER A 158 -12.09 -10.49 -11.25
CA SER A 158 -10.66 -10.24 -11.46
C SER A 158 -10.38 -8.71 -11.57
N GLY A 159 -9.99 -8.20 -12.74
CA GLY A 159 -9.88 -6.75 -13.00
C GLY A 159 -11.06 -6.23 -13.81
N CYS A 160 -11.42 -4.96 -13.61
CA CYS A 160 -12.46 -4.30 -14.38
C CYS A 160 -12.05 -4.01 -15.83
N ARG A 161 -10.74 -3.92 -16.12
CA ARG A 161 -10.20 -3.70 -17.47
C ARG A 161 -9.15 -4.75 -17.85
N ALA A 162 -8.87 -5.74 -17.01
CA ALA A 162 -7.87 -6.77 -17.23
C ALA A 162 -8.46 -8.02 -17.89
N ASP A 163 -7.62 -8.95 -18.32
CA ASP A 163 -8.12 -10.27 -18.73
C ASP A 163 -8.68 -11.00 -17.49
N GLU A 164 -9.86 -11.59 -17.60
CA GLU A 164 -10.47 -12.36 -16.52
C GLU A 164 -9.68 -13.66 -16.27
N ASN A 165 -8.95 -13.72 -15.16
CA ASN A 165 -8.21 -14.89 -14.68
C ASN A 165 -7.80 -14.69 -13.21
N GLU A 166 -7.36 -15.77 -12.57
CA GLU A 166 -7.01 -15.81 -11.14
C GLU A 166 -5.82 -14.91 -10.73
N TYR A 167 -5.05 -14.38 -11.68
CA TYR A 167 -3.87 -13.54 -11.40
C TYR A 167 -4.16 -12.04 -11.48
N ASN A 168 -5.26 -11.65 -12.12
CA ASN A 168 -5.57 -10.26 -12.42
C ASN A 168 -6.55 -9.66 -11.42
N ASN A 169 -6.35 -8.39 -11.04
CA ASN A 169 -7.24 -7.71 -10.10
C ASN A 169 -7.52 -6.26 -10.49
N LEU A 170 -8.61 -5.70 -9.97
CA LEU A 170 -8.74 -4.26 -9.80
C LEU A 170 -7.79 -3.85 -8.67
N HIS A 171 -6.64 -3.25 -8.98
CA HIS A 171 -5.67 -2.83 -7.96
C HIS A 171 -5.42 -1.31 -7.94
N SER A 172 -6.03 -0.54 -8.85
CA SER A 172 -6.02 0.92 -8.81
C SER A 172 -6.70 1.48 -7.57
N LYS A 173 -6.10 2.51 -6.95
CA LYS A 173 -6.63 3.14 -5.73
C LYS A 173 -6.74 4.66 -5.92
N PHE A 174 -7.96 5.11 -6.18
CA PHE A 174 -8.27 6.53 -6.30
C PHE A 174 -9.66 6.85 -5.75
N TYR A 175 -9.78 8.03 -5.15
CA TYR A 175 -10.95 8.53 -4.45
C TYR A 175 -11.25 9.94 -4.95
N LEU A 176 -12.39 10.11 -5.60
CA LEU A 176 -12.78 11.37 -6.21
C LEU A 176 -13.98 11.95 -5.48
N PHE A 177 -13.95 13.25 -5.26
CA PHE A 177 -15.08 14.01 -4.72
C PHE A 177 -15.35 15.20 -5.64
N SER A 178 -16.53 15.25 -6.28
CA SER A 178 -16.90 16.39 -7.13
C SER A 178 -16.89 17.69 -6.32
N ARG A 179 -17.27 17.58 -5.03
CA ARG A 179 -17.07 18.60 -4.01
C ARG A 179 -17.01 17.96 -2.63
N THR A 180 -16.09 18.43 -1.79
CA THR A 180 -16.12 18.16 -0.35
C THR A 180 -15.59 19.36 0.43
N GLY A 181 -16.32 19.73 1.48
CA GLY A 181 -16.14 21.02 2.14
C GLY A 181 -16.30 22.17 1.14
N ARG A 182 -15.29 23.06 1.09
CA ARG A 182 -15.27 24.19 0.16
C ARG A 182 -14.60 23.88 -1.19
N ASN A 183 -13.95 22.73 -1.33
CA ASN A 183 -13.16 22.38 -2.50
C ASN A 183 -13.98 21.56 -3.51
N ARG A 184 -13.75 21.81 -4.80
CA ARG A 184 -14.27 21.01 -5.93
C ARG A 184 -13.15 20.21 -6.59
N ASN A 185 -13.52 19.20 -7.38
CA ASN A 185 -12.62 18.41 -8.20
C ASN A 185 -11.46 17.86 -7.36
N VAL A 186 -11.82 17.17 -6.27
CA VAL A 186 -10.86 16.63 -5.32
C VAL A 186 -10.46 15.24 -5.79
N VAL A 187 -9.17 15.06 -6.03
CA VAL A 187 -8.58 13.78 -6.42
C VAL A 187 -7.66 13.35 -5.29
N MET A 188 -7.88 12.14 -4.76
CA MET A 188 -6.97 11.50 -3.83
C MET A 188 -6.55 10.14 -4.40
N LEU A 189 -5.25 9.85 -4.44
CA LEU A 189 -4.78 8.58 -4.98
C LEU A 189 -3.41 8.20 -4.40
N GLY A 190 -3.05 6.91 -4.46
CA GLY A 190 -1.83 6.39 -3.86
C GLY A 190 -1.91 4.89 -3.60
N SER A 191 -1.31 4.42 -2.51
CA SER A 191 -1.20 3.00 -2.19
C SER A 191 -2.27 2.45 -1.24
N HIS A 192 -3.09 3.32 -0.64
CA HIS A 192 -3.95 2.97 0.48
C HIS A 192 -5.21 2.18 0.08
N ASN A 193 -5.45 1.05 0.74
CA ASN A 193 -6.74 0.35 0.77
C ASN A 193 -7.56 0.78 1.99
N MET A 194 -8.88 0.61 1.95
CA MET A 194 -9.75 0.89 3.10
C MET A 194 -9.91 -0.37 3.97
N THR A 195 -8.79 -0.93 4.43
CA THR A 195 -8.74 -2.14 5.26
C THR A 195 -8.12 -1.88 6.62
N LEU A 196 -8.47 -2.70 7.62
CA LEU A 196 -7.86 -2.60 8.95
C LEU A 196 -6.37 -2.92 8.89
N ASN A 197 -5.99 -3.87 8.04
CA ASN A 197 -4.60 -4.19 7.73
C ASN A 197 -3.82 -2.95 7.23
N ALA A 198 -4.36 -2.24 6.24
CA ALA A 198 -3.73 -1.03 5.68
C ALA A 198 -3.56 0.12 6.68
N VAL A 199 -4.37 0.12 7.73
CA VAL A 199 -4.35 1.12 8.80
C VAL A 199 -3.42 0.71 9.94
N ARG A 200 -3.49 -0.54 10.41
CA ARG A 200 -2.72 -0.98 11.59
C ARG A 200 -1.26 -1.29 11.27
N TRP A 201 -1.01 -1.85 10.10
CA TRP A 201 0.22 -2.57 9.85
C TRP A 201 1.05 -2.02 8.69
N GLN A 202 0.44 -1.31 7.76
CA GLN A 202 1.12 -0.88 6.55
C GLN A 202 1.52 0.61 6.55
N TRP A 203 2.74 0.89 6.08
CA TRP A 203 3.06 2.23 5.59
C TRP A 203 2.35 2.45 4.26
N ASN A 204 1.55 3.50 4.17
CA ASN A 204 0.79 3.84 2.96
C ASN A 204 0.95 5.32 2.64
N ASP A 205 0.73 5.69 1.37
CA ASP A 205 0.65 7.07 0.94
C ASP A 205 -0.68 7.37 0.26
N LEU A 206 -1.14 8.60 0.40
CA LEU A 206 -2.28 9.15 -0.32
C LEU A 206 -2.01 10.61 -0.64
N TRP A 207 -1.84 10.91 -1.92
CA TRP A 207 -1.69 12.28 -2.39
C TRP A 207 -3.06 12.91 -2.68
N THR A 208 -3.26 14.16 -2.25
CA THR A 208 -4.51 14.91 -2.47
C THR A 208 -4.29 16.17 -3.30
N SER A 209 -5.13 16.37 -4.30
CA SER A 209 -5.27 17.65 -5.01
C SER A 209 -6.72 18.13 -5.09
N VAL A 210 -6.88 19.43 -5.34
CA VAL A 210 -8.18 20.10 -5.45
C VAL A 210 -8.17 21.04 -6.65
N GLY A 211 -9.35 21.32 -7.21
CA GLY A 211 -9.56 22.35 -8.23
C GLY A 211 -9.08 21.98 -9.64
N LYS A 212 -8.48 20.81 -9.83
CA LYS A 212 -7.95 20.37 -11.13
C LYS A 212 -9.04 19.64 -11.92
N ARG A 213 -9.88 20.41 -12.62
CA ARG A 213 -11.04 19.87 -13.35
C ARG A 213 -10.65 18.77 -14.35
N THR A 214 -9.73 19.06 -15.27
CA THR A 214 -9.30 18.08 -16.28
C THR A 214 -8.75 16.80 -15.67
N LEU A 215 -7.94 16.91 -14.62
CA LEU A 215 -7.40 15.74 -13.92
C LEU A 215 -8.52 14.90 -13.28
N TYR A 216 -9.45 15.55 -12.59
CA TYR A 216 -10.63 14.90 -12.01
C TYR A 216 -11.47 14.20 -13.08
N ASP A 217 -11.74 14.89 -14.19
CA ASP A 217 -12.55 14.38 -15.31
C ASP A 217 -11.89 13.16 -15.97
N GLN A 218 -10.55 13.12 -16.09
CA GLN A 218 -9.82 11.96 -16.61
C GLN A 218 -9.88 10.75 -15.68
N PHE A 219 -9.79 10.95 -14.36
CA PHE A 219 -9.99 9.85 -13.39
C PHE A 219 -11.45 9.36 -13.37
N GLU A 220 -12.42 10.26 -13.51
CA GLU A 220 -13.82 9.88 -13.66
C GLU A 220 -14.05 9.12 -14.98
N ALA A 221 -13.40 9.53 -16.08
CA ALA A 221 -13.44 8.81 -17.34
C ALA A 221 -12.83 7.40 -17.22
N LEU A 222 -11.69 7.26 -16.51
CA LEU A 222 -11.12 5.95 -16.19
C LEU A 222 -12.11 5.08 -15.42
N PHE A 223 -12.71 5.60 -14.35
CA PHE A 223 -13.72 4.85 -13.58
C PHE A 223 -14.91 4.41 -14.44
N ASN A 224 -15.39 5.28 -15.33
CA ASN A 224 -16.49 4.93 -16.24
C ASN A 224 -16.09 3.89 -17.29
N ASP A 225 -14.82 3.85 -17.70
CA ASP A 225 -14.30 2.80 -18.58
C ASP A 225 -14.08 1.47 -17.85
N MET A 226 -13.84 1.49 -16.54
CA MET A 226 -13.81 0.29 -15.68
C MET A 226 -15.21 -0.25 -15.39
N ARG A 227 -16.22 0.63 -15.34
CA ARG A 227 -17.59 0.30 -14.92
C ARG A 227 -18.27 -0.88 -15.66
N PRO A 228 -18.01 -1.15 -16.95
CA PRO A 228 -18.57 -2.31 -17.64
C PRO A 228 -18.11 -3.66 -17.09
N ASP A 229 -16.98 -3.72 -16.36
CA ASP A 229 -16.38 -4.97 -15.87
C ASP A 229 -15.99 -5.90 -17.04
N TRP A 230 -14.96 -5.51 -17.77
CA TRP A 230 -14.54 -6.20 -18.99
C TRP A 230 -13.90 -7.55 -18.67
N ASP A 231 -14.25 -8.57 -19.45
CA ASP A 231 -13.67 -9.92 -19.40
C ASP A 231 -12.33 -10.01 -20.17
N LYS A 232 -12.07 -9.03 -21.04
CA LYS A 232 -10.87 -8.88 -21.84
C LYS A 232 -10.15 -7.57 -21.57
N ARG A 233 -8.82 -7.67 -21.60
CA ARG A 233 -7.91 -6.56 -21.40
C ARG A 233 -8.22 -5.36 -22.30
N ARG A 234 -8.32 -4.18 -21.69
CA ARG A 234 -8.46 -2.89 -22.39
C ARG A 234 -7.10 -2.24 -22.63
N ALA A 235 -7.01 -1.43 -23.68
CA ALA A 235 -5.77 -0.73 -24.01
C ALA A 235 -5.32 0.19 -22.87
N THR A 236 -4.01 0.19 -22.61
CA THR A 236 -3.33 1.18 -21.75
C THR A 236 -3.34 2.55 -22.41
N TYR A 237 -3.40 3.61 -21.61
CA TYR A 237 -3.23 4.98 -22.09
C TYR A 237 -2.65 5.88 -21.00
N GLY A 238 -2.14 7.04 -21.40
CA GLY A 238 -1.69 8.09 -20.50
C GLY A 238 -2.63 9.30 -20.45
N PHE A 239 -2.56 10.06 -19.37
CA PHE A 239 -3.21 11.37 -19.28
C PHE A 239 -2.48 12.28 -18.28
N CYS A 240 -2.70 13.58 -18.38
CA CYS A 240 -2.09 14.61 -17.55
C CYS A 240 -3.10 15.72 -17.27
N SER A 241 -2.64 16.86 -16.74
CA SER A 241 -3.54 17.99 -16.46
C SER A 241 -4.12 18.65 -17.71
N ALA A 242 -3.56 18.37 -18.90
CA ALA A 242 -4.09 18.82 -20.18
C ALA A 242 -5.05 17.80 -20.85
N GLY A 243 -5.27 16.62 -20.26
CA GLY A 243 -6.10 15.57 -20.84
C GLY A 243 -5.28 14.37 -21.31
N ARG A 244 -5.71 13.70 -22.40
CA ARG A 244 -5.04 12.49 -22.94
C ARG A 244 -3.82 12.79 -23.82
N VAL A 245 -3.69 14.03 -24.29
CA VAL A 245 -2.53 14.47 -25.06
C VAL A 245 -1.56 15.11 -24.09
N CYS A 246 -0.41 14.47 -23.88
CA CYS A 246 0.63 14.89 -22.94
C CYS A 246 1.95 14.96 -23.70
N PRO A 247 2.24 16.07 -24.41
CA PRO A 247 3.39 16.18 -25.30
C PRO A 247 4.72 15.94 -24.60
N ALA A 248 4.84 16.36 -23.33
CA ALA A 248 6.05 16.15 -22.53
C ALA A 248 6.05 14.78 -21.79
N GLY A 249 5.02 13.94 -21.97
CA GLY A 249 4.92 12.63 -21.33
C GLY A 249 5.04 12.71 -19.81
N ASP A 250 5.94 11.90 -19.23
CA ASP A 250 6.23 11.86 -17.80
C ASP A 250 6.93 13.11 -17.22
N MET A 251 7.38 14.05 -18.06
CA MET A 251 7.81 15.39 -17.65
C MET A 251 6.63 16.30 -17.32
N GLU A 252 5.41 15.94 -17.70
CA GLU A 252 4.21 16.64 -17.25
C GLU A 252 4.02 16.44 -15.74
N LYS A 253 3.72 17.53 -15.03
CA LYS A 253 3.65 17.57 -13.56
C LYS A 253 2.67 16.57 -12.95
N TYR A 254 1.68 16.08 -13.67
CA TYR A 254 0.67 15.14 -13.18
C TYR A 254 0.40 14.04 -14.21
N PHE A 255 1.45 13.53 -14.85
CA PHE A 255 1.30 12.47 -15.82
C PHE A 255 0.86 11.18 -15.14
N ASN A 256 -0.09 10.48 -15.74
CA ASN A 256 -0.65 9.23 -15.27
C ASN A 256 -0.57 8.21 -16.39
N ILE A 257 -0.35 6.97 -16.01
CA ILE A 257 -0.43 5.81 -16.89
C ILE A 257 -1.44 4.84 -16.30
N VAL A 258 -2.37 4.42 -17.14
CA VAL A 258 -3.43 3.47 -16.83
C VAL A 258 -3.00 2.09 -17.30
N PHE A 259 -3.02 1.12 -16.38
CA PHE A 259 -2.87 -0.30 -16.67
C PHE A 259 -4.26 -0.94 -16.80
N PRO A 260 -4.39 -2.12 -17.42
CA PRO A 260 -3.38 -3.16 -17.67
C PRO A 260 -2.43 -2.93 -18.85
N ARG A 261 -1.23 -3.50 -18.77
CA ARG A 261 -0.18 -3.48 -19.80
C ARG A 261 0.67 -4.76 -19.76
N TYR A 262 0.87 -5.38 -20.92
CA TYR A 262 1.91 -6.40 -21.08
C TYR A 262 3.28 -5.73 -21.07
N THR A 263 4.16 -6.21 -20.21
CA THR A 263 5.42 -5.54 -19.93
C THR A 263 6.59 -6.50 -20.02
N THR A 264 7.55 -6.13 -20.87
CA THR A 264 8.87 -6.74 -21.02
C THR A 264 9.93 -5.70 -20.62
N ARG A 265 11.18 -6.14 -20.47
CA ARG A 265 12.30 -5.23 -20.18
C ARG A 265 12.38 -4.04 -21.14
N GLN A 266 12.06 -4.24 -22.42
CA GLN A 266 12.18 -3.24 -23.48
C GLN A 266 11.05 -2.21 -23.48
N ASN A 267 9.85 -2.57 -23.00
CA ASN A 267 8.67 -1.71 -23.08
C ASN A 267 8.06 -1.32 -21.72
N ASP A 268 8.73 -1.68 -20.62
CA ASP A 268 8.35 -1.29 -19.26
C ASP A 268 8.49 0.21 -19.07
N VAL A 269 7.45 0.84 -18.55
CA VAL A 269 7.48 2.26 -18.21
C VAL A 269 8.50 2.54 -17.11
N VAL A 270 8.65 1.67 -16.13
CA VAL A 270 9.65 1.84 -15.07
C VAL A 270 11.06 1.81 -15.68
N MET A 271 11.33 0.93 -16.63
CA MET A 271 12.60 0.95 -17.36
C MET A 271 12.76 2.22 -18.19
N GLY A 272 11.69 2.70 -18.84
CA GLY A 272 11.68 4.00 -19.51
C GLY A 272 12.04 5.15 -18.59
N ILE A 273 11.54 5.16 -17.35
CA ILE A 273 11.91 6.14 -16.33
C ILE A 273 13.39 5.98 -15.95
N LEU A 274 13.81 4.78 -15.55
CA LEU A 274 15.16 4.54 -15.04
C LEU A 274 16.25 4.81 -16.10
N ASN A 275 15.98 4.53 -17.38
CA ASN A 275 16.90 4.79 -18.49
C ASN A 275 17.13 6.29 -18.76
N ASN A 276 16.23 7.16 -18.29
CA ASN A 276 16.33 8.61 -18.50
C ASN A 276 17.00 9.36 -17.33
N ILE A 277 17.54 8.64 -16.35
CA ILE A 277 18.23 9.22 -15.20
C ILE A 277 19.71 9.45 -15.54
N GLN A 278 20.22 10.65 -15.28
CA GLN A 278 21.66 10.91 -15.31
C GLN A 278 22.18 10.97 -13.88
N CYS A 279 23.20 10.18 -13.56
CA CYS A 279 23.67 10.03 -12.18
C CYS A 279 24.50 11.19 -11.66
N THR A 280 25.18 11.91 -12.54
CA THR A 280 25.93 13.13 -12.24
C THR A 280 25.42 14.27 -13.12
N TYR A 281 25.46 15.49 -12.61
CA TYR A 281 25.07 16.70 -13.34
C TYR A 281 25.73 17.92 -12.71
N THR A 282 25.75 19.03 -13.45
CA THR A 282 26.19 20.34 -12.93
C THR A 282 24.97 21.14 -12.52
N ASP A 283 24.94 21.64 -11.28
CA ASP A 283 23.83 22.49 -10.82
C ASP A 283 23.92 23.92 -11.37
N ALA A 284 22.90 24.75 -11.12
CA ALA A 284 22.88 26.14 -11.55
C ALA A 284 24.06 26.99 -11.01
N ALA A 285 24.73 26.55 -9.94
CA ALA A 285 25.90 27.22 -9.38
C ALA A 285 27.24 26.70 -9.96
N GLY A 286 27.19 25.83 -10.97
CA GLY A 286 28.39 25.24 -11.58
C GLY A 286 29.00 24.10 -10.78
N ALA A 287 28.37 23.64 -9.69
CA ALA A 287 28.93 22.59 -8.85
C ALA A 287 28.54 21.19 -9.35
N PRO A 288 29.47 20.21 -9.33
CA PRO A 288 29.15 18.83 -9.64
C PRO A 288 28.25 18.24 -8.55
N ARG A 289 27.14 17.64 -8.97
CA ARG A 289 26.14 16.99 -8.12
C ARG A 289 25.89 15.56 -8.56
N ARG A 290 25.35 14.76 -7.63
CA ARG A 290 24.85 13.40 -7.87
C ARG A 290 23.34 13.37 -7.71
N THR A 291 22.67 12.67 -8.61
CA THR A 291 21.23 12.45 -8.53
C THR A 291 20.91 11.56 -7.33
N GLN A 292 19.98 12.02 -6.49
CA GLN A 292 19.48 11.30 -5.32
C GLN A 292 18.22 10.51 -5.71
N LEU A 293 18.24 9.21 -5.41
CA LEU A 293 17.17 8.28 -5.72
C LEU A 293 16.72 7.56 -4.43
N ALA A 294 15.40 7.51 -4.20
CA ALA A 294 14.83 6.79 -3.07
C ALA A 294 13.61 5.97 -3.51
N LEU A 295 13.67 4.66 -3.33
CA LEU A 295 12.59 3.73 -3.69
C LEU A 295 11.96 3.14 -2.45
N SER A 296 10.66 3.34 -2.24
CA SER A 296 9.87 2.60 -1.24
C SER A 296 8.86 1.73 -1.98
N MET A 297 9.06 0.41 -1.95
CA MET A 297 8.29 -0.52 -2.77
C MET A 297 7.73 -1.67 -1.96
N HIS A 298 6.42 -1.86 -2.03
CA HIS A 298 5.76 -2.97 -1.36
C HIS A 298 6.30 -4.31 -1.87
N THR A 299 6.24 -4.54 -3.18
CA THR A 299 6.70 -5.79 -3.78
C THR A 299 7.57 -5.51 -5.00
N MET A 300 8.77 -6.10 -5.03
CA MET A 300 9.66 -6.13 -6.19
C MET A 300 10.16 -7.55 -6.42
N ARG A 301 9.63 -8.23 -7.45
CA ARG A 301 9.88 -9.66 -7.66
C ARG A 301 9.58 -10.14 -9.08
N GLY A 302 10.00 -11.34 -9.41
CA GLY A 302 9.85 -12.05 -10.66
C GLY A 302 10.79 -11.51 -11.72
N ASN A 303 10.67 -12.01 -12.96
CA ASN A 303 11.48 -11.53 -14.07
C ASN A 303 11.45 -9.98 -14.21
N ARG A 304 10.29 -9.36 -13.97
CA ARG A 304 10.15 -7.90 -13.93
C ARG A 304 10.94 -7.24 -12.81
N GLY A 305 10.83 -7.76 -11.60
CA GLY A 305 11.65 -7.30 -10.46
C GLY A 305 13.14 -7.43 -10.73
N ASN A 306 13.57 -8.53 -11.35
CA ASN A 306 14.98 -8.83 -11.64
C ASN A 306 15.61 -7.79 -12.57
N TYR A 307 15.02 -7.49 -13.74
CA TYR A 307 15.63 -6.51 -14.64
C TYR A 307 15.55 -5.07 -14.11
N ILE A 308 14.56 -4.76 -13.26
CA ILE A 308 14.49 -3.46 -12.58
C ILE A 308 15.58 -3.37 -11.50
N ALA A 309 15.79 -4.43 -10.72
CA ALA A 309 16.88 -4.55 -9.76
C ALA A 309 18.25 -4.34 -10.42
N ASP A 310 18.49 -4.98 -11.56
CA ASP A 310 19.71 -4.80 -12.34
C ASP A 310 19.91 -3.34 -12.73
N LYS A 311 18.86 -2.68 -13.23
CA LYS A 311 18.97 -1.27 -13.64
C LYS A 311 19.21 -0.33 -12.45
N LEU A 312 18.57 -0.58 -11.31
CA LEU A 312 18.82 0.18 -10.09
C LEU A 312 20.27 0.01 -9.61
N ARG A 313 20.80 -1.21 -9.62
CA ARG A 313 22.20 -1.49 -9.30
C ARG A 313 23.15 -0.80 -10.27
N GLU A 314 22.83 -0.81 -11.57
CA GLU A 314 23.59 -0.10 -12.60
C GLU A 314 23.64 1.41 -12.32
N LEU A 315 22.50 2.04 -12.01
CA LEU A 315 22.45 3.46 -11.65
C LEU A 315 23.27 3.75 -10.38
N TYR A 316 23.22 2.87 -9.38
CA TYR A 316 24.09 2.99 -8.21
C TYR A 316 25.57 2.93 -8.63
N ALA A 317 25.98 1.95 -9.43
CA ALA A 317 27.36 1.83 -9.93
C ALA A 317 27.80 3.09 -10.72
N GLN A 318 26.91 3.65 -11.54
CA GLN A 318 27.15 4.85 -12.35
C GLN A 318 27.26 6.15 -11.56
N GLY A 319 26.96 6.13 -10.25
CA GLY A 319 27.20 7.27 -9.39
C GLY A 319 25.97 7.90 -8.75
N CYS A 320 24.77 7.35 -8.97
CA CYS A 320 23.57 7.84 -8.31
C CYS A 320 23.63 7.53 -6.81
N ASN A 321 23.08 8.43 -5.98
CA ASN A 321 22.90 8.18 -4.56
C ASN A 321 21.56 7.46 -4.35
N LEU A 322 21.57 6.14 -4.51
CA LEU A 322 20.40 5.28 -4.41
C LEU A 322 20.24 4.71 -2.99
N ARG A 323 19.00 4.74 -2.48
CA ARG A 323 18.55 4.01 -1.29
C ARG A 323 17.24 3.29 -1.57
N VAL A 324 17.10 2.05 -1.10
CA VAL A 324 15.91 1.23 -1.35
C VAL A 324 15.33 0.68 -0.05
N ASN A 325 14.08 1.00 0.21
CA ASN A 325 13.23 0.36 1.21
C ASN A 325 12.24 -0.58 0.50
N TYR A 326 12.05 -1.79 1.04
CA TYR A 326 11.07 -2.72 0.51
C TYR A 326 10.23 -3.42 1.57
N GLY A 327 9.05 -3.88 1.17
CA GLY A 327 8.14 -4.66 2.00
C GLY A 327 8.32 -6.17 1.78
N LEU A 328 8.43 -6.59 0.52
CA LEU A 328 8.61 -7.95 0.04
C LEU A 328 9.49 -7.90 -1.22
N MET A 329 10.54 -8.72 -1.30
CA MET A 329 11.45 -8.73 -2.46
C MET A 329 11.96 -10.13 -2.77
N GLY A 330 11.57 -10.67 -3.93
CA GLY A 330 11.86 -12.05 -4.31
C GLY A 330 13.34 -12.40 -4.23
N PHE A 331 13.65 -13.68 -3.99
CA PHE A 331 15.02 -14.14 -3.76
C PHE A 331 15.97 -13.69 -4.87
N ASN A 332 15.62 -14.01 -6.12
CA ASN A 332 16.42 -13.64 -7.30
C ASN A 332 16.57 -12.12 -7.43
N THR A 333 15.49 -11.37 -7.24
CA THR A 333 15.52 -9.90 -7.29
C THR A 333 16.46 -9.31 -6.24
N LYS A 334 16.45 -9.86 -5.01
CA LYS A 334 17.32 -9.43 -3.91
C LYS A 334 18.79 -9.71 -4.23
N GLN A 335 19.11 -10.87 -4.82
CA GLN A 335 20.47 -11.18 -5.28
C GLN A 335 20.94 -10.18 -6.35
N GLN A 336 20.09 -9.85 -7.33
CA GLN A 336 20.44 -8.93 -8.41
C GLN A 336 20.75 -7.52 -7.91
N ILE A 337 19.87 -6.91 -7.09
CA ILE A 337 20.12 -5.57 -6.55
C ILE A 337 21.23 -5.58 -5.50
N GLY A 338 21.38 -6.72 -4.81
CA GLY A 338 22.34 -6.93 -3.75
C GLY A 338 23.78 -7.15 -4.20
N ALA A 339 23.99 -7.56 -5.45
CA ALA A 339 25.31 -7.83 -5.99
C ALA A 339 26.27 -6.63 -5.84
N PRO A 340 27.55 -6.85 -5.49
CA PRO A 340 28.49 -5.77 -5.29
C PRO A 340 28.77 -5.01 -6.60
N THR A 341 29.12 -3.74 -6.45
CA THR A 341 29.63 -2.86 -7.51
C THR A 341 30.96 -2.25 -7.04
N ALA A 342 31.65 -1.51 -7.91
CA ALA A 342 32.84 -0.73 -7.51
C ALA A 342 32.55 0.29 -6.38
N ARG A 343 31.28 0.68 -6.17
CA ARG A 343 30.82 1.57 -5.09
C ARG A 343 30.29 0.81 -3.87
N GLY A 344 30.53 -0.50 -3.78
CA GLY A 344 29.93 -1.39 -2.79
C GLY A 344 28.54 -1.88 -3.21
N ARG A 345 27.76 -2.37 -2.24
CA ARG A 345 26.38 -2.84 -2.45
C ARG A 345 25.41 -1.66 -2.40
N VAL A 346 24.29 -1.78 -3.11
CA VAL A 346 23.20 -0.80 -3.03
C VAL A 346 22.71 -0.72 -1.57
N PRO A 347 22.59 0.47 -0.96
CA PRO A 347 21.96 0.58 0.34
C PRO A 347 20.51 0.05 0.29
N LEU A 348 20.26 -1.07 0.97
CA LEU A 348 19.01 -1.82 0.91
C LEU A 348 18.50 -2.12 2.31
N ARG A 349 17.22 -1.81 2.57
CA ARG A 349 16.59 -2.02 3.87
C ARG A 349 15.20 -2.63 3.75
N SER A 350 14.91 -3.59 4.63
CA SER A 350 13.57 -4.16 4.76
C SER A 350 12.77 -3.37 5.78
N THR A 351 11.55 -3.00 5.40
CA THR A 351 10.53 -2.44 6.31
C THR A 351 9.58 -3.50 6.85
N GLY A 352 9.70 -4.74 6.34
CA GLY A 352 8.83 -5.84 6.69
C GLY A 352 9.31 -6.52 7.98
N PHE A 353 8.53 -6.52 9.06
CA PHE A 353 8.81 -7.25 10.32
C PHE A 353 7.58 -7.35 11.23
N ASN A 354 7.70 -8.20 12.24
CA ASN A 354 6.76 -8.31 13.36
C ASN A 354 7.36 -7.69 14.61
N LEU A 355 6.51 -7.07 15.42
CA LEU A 355 6.84 -6.73 16.80
C LEU A 355 6.34 -7.83 17.73
N ARG A 356 7.00 -7.96 18.88
CA ARG A 356 6.66 -8.94 19.91
C ARG A 356 5.23 -8.78 20.45
N ASP A 357 4.79 -7.53 20.60
CA ASP A 357 3.49 -7.17 21.20
C ASP A 357 2.40 -6.98 20.15
N ASP A 358 2.65 -7.44 18.92
CA ASP A 358 1.65 -7.39 17.89
C ASP A 358 0.48 -8.32 18.28
N VAL A 359 -0.65 -7.69 18.61
CA VAL A 359 -1.87 -8.39 19.00
C VAL A 359 -2.44 -9.06 17.74
N PRO A 360 -2.71 -10.39 17.77
CA PRO A 360 -3.34 -11.11 16.68
C PRO A 360 -4.50 -10.32 16.11
N THR A 361 -4.63 -10.35 14.80
CA THR A 361 -5.66 -9.59 14.07
C THR A 361 -7.07 -10.02 14.46
N GLY A 362 -7.21 -11.21 15.07
CA GLY A 362 -8.48 -11.84 15.43
C GLY A 362 -9.10 -12.57 14.24
N ASP A 363 -8.36 -12.65 13.13
CA ASP A 363 -8.71 -13.37 11.93
C ASP A 363 -7.79 -14.60 11.82
N PRO A 364 -8.30 -15.82 12.05
CA PRO A 364 -7.50 -17.04 12.02
C PRO A 364 -6.83 -17.30 10.67
N GLU A 365 -7.33 -16.75 9.57
CA GLU A 365 -6.71 -16.90 8.26
C GLU A 365 -5.43 -16.05 8.18
N ILE A 366 -5.47 -14.82 8.71
CA ILE A 366 -4.32 -13.90 8.74
C ILE A 366 -3.32 -14.31 9.82
N ASP A 367 -3.80 -14.69 11.00
CA ASP A 367 -2.98 -14.99 12.17
C ASP A 367 -2.21 -16.33 12.02
N ASN A 368 -2.71 -17.24 11.18
CA ASN A 368 -2.07 -18.54 10.90
C ASN A 368 -1.28 -18.58 9.58
N MET A 369 -1.22 -17.50 8.80
CA MET A 369 -0.42 -17.51 7.57
C MET A 369 1.08 -17.64 7.90
N PRO A 370 1.81 -18.59 7.28
CA PRO A 370 3.27 -18.71 7.44
C PRO A 370 4.03 -17.45 6.98
N GLU A 371 3.35 -16.55 6.27
CA GLU A 371 3.81 -15.27 5.72
C GLU A 371 3.59 -14.05 6.63
N SER A 372 3.32 -14.28 7.93
CA SER A 372 2.86 -13.34 8.97
C SER A 372 3.70 -12.07 9.23
N ILE A 373 4.32 -11.42 8.24
CA ILE A 373 4.86 -10.07 8.36
C ILE A 373 3.68 -9.13 8.49
N GLU A 374 3.42 -8.65 9.70
CA GLU A 374 2.38 -7.70 9.97
C GLU A 374 2.77 -6.35 9.38
N ARG A 375 3.93 -5.83 9.77
CA ARG A 375 4.33 -4.47 9.41
C ARG A 375 5.21 -4.46 8.20
N TYR A 376 4.86 -3.67 7.19
CA TYR A 376 5.66 -3.51 5.99
C TYR A 376 5.30 -2.22 5.27
N THR A 377 6.20 -1.75 4.40
CA THR A 377 5.81 -0.72 3.44
C THR A 377 4.83 -1.30 2.43
N HIS A 378 3.69 -0.65 2.30
CA HIS A 378 2.75 -0.86 1.21
C HIS A 378 2.81 0.29 0.18
N HIS A 379 3.77 1.20 0.33
CA HIS A 379 4.06 2.23 -0.67
C HIS A 379 4.46 1.62 -2.01
N LYS A 380 4.24 2.36 -3.09
CA LYS A 380 4.86 2.10 -4.38
C LYS A 380 5.34 3.42 -4.96
N TYR A 381 6.33 4.03 -4.31
CA TYR A 381 6.86 5.33 -4.76
C TYR A 381 8.37 5.31 -5.03
N PHE A 382 8.77 6.12 -5.99
CA PHE A 382 10.14 6.38 -6.37
C PHE A 382 10.37 7.90 -6.44
N VAL A 383 11.39 8.39 -5.75
CA VAL A 383 11.71 9.81 -5.65
C VAL A 383 13.03 10.07 -6.36
N LEU A 384 13.04 11.13 -7.18
CA LEU A 384 14.22 11.68 -7.82
C LEU A 384 14.40 13.15 -7.42
N LYS A 385 15.62 13.46 -6.96
CA LYS A 385 16.14 14.82 -6.85
C LYS A 385 17.49 14.86 -7.57
N GLY A 386 17.53 15.42 -8.77
CA GLY A 386 18.74 15.44 -9.59
C GLY A 386 18.44 15.60 -11.07
N SER A 387 19.19 14.95 -11.95
CA SER A 387 19.00 15.07 -13.40
C SER A 387 18.09 13.98 -13.95
N TYR A 388 17.16 14.38 -14.81
CA TYR A 388 16.23 13.49 -15.50
C TYR A 388 15.92 14.03 -16.89
N LYS A 389 16.01 13.18 -17.92
CA LYS A 389 15.84 13.57 -19.34
C LYS A 389 16.70 14.77 -19.74
N GLY A 390 17.92 14.86 -19.22
CA GLY A 390 18.84 15.97 -19.49
C GLY A 390 18.47 17.28 -18.76
N VAL A 391 17.39 17.31 -17.98
CA VAL A 391 17.02 18.48 -17.18
C VAL A 391 17.64 18.36 -15.79
N PRO A 392 18.66 19.19 -15.46
CA PRO A 392 19.28 19.19 -14.14
C PRO A 392 18.30 19.68 -13.06
N GLU A 393 18.57 19.31 -11.81
CA GLU A 393 17.78 19.75 -10.65
C GLU A 393 16.25 19.46 -10.72
N SER A 394 15.88 18.45 -11.49
CA SER A 394 14.55 17.85 -11.50
C SER A 394 14.16 17.33 -10.11
N ASN A 395 12.88 17.51 -9.78
CA ASN A 395 12.28 17.10 -8.50
C ASN A 395 11.00 16.34 -8.79
N ILE A 396 11.07 15.01 -8.82
CA ILE A 396 9.99 14.15 -9.31
C ILE A 396 9.69 13.04 -8.30
N VAL A 397 8.42 12.75 -8.10
CA VAL A 397 7.93 11.56 -7.41
C VAL A 397 7.06 10.78 -8.37
N TRP A 398 7.36 9.51 -8.59
CA TRP A 398 6.41 8.56 -9.15
C TRP A 398 5.79 7.78 -8.00
N THR A 399 4.48 7.66 -7.96
CA THR A 399 3.77 6.79 -7.01
C THR A 399 2.58 6.15 -7.71
N GLY A 400 1.80 5.33 -7.03
CA GLY A 400 0.68 4.63 -7.60
C GLY A 400 0.28 3.40 -6.83
N SER A 401 -0.36 2.50 -7.55
CA SER A 401 -0.78 1.20 -7.03
C SER A 401 0.06 0.04 -7.58
N THR A 402 0.80 0.24 -8.67
CA THR A 402 1.59 -0.80 -9.35
C THR A 402 2.82 -1.23 -8.54
N ASN A 403 2.88 -2.51 -8.18
CA ASN A 403 4.09 -3.13 -7.66
C ASN A 403 5.13 -3.28 -8.78
N TRP A 404 6.42 -3.35 -8.43
CA TRP A 404 7.50 -3.61 -9.40
C TRP A 404 7.73 -5.12 -9.55
N SER A 405 6.63 -5.83 -9.79
CA SER A 405 6.59 -7.29 -9.94
C SER A 405 5.96 -7.72 -11.25
N SER A 406 6.18 -8.98 -11.67
CA SER A 406 5.61 -9.54 -12.91
C SER A 406 4.07 -9.52 -12.93
N LEU A 407 3.45 -9.72 -11.77
CA LEU A 407 2.00 -9.62 -11.61
C LEU A 407 1.51 -8.16 -11.58
N GLY A 408 2.39 -7.16 -11.45
CA GLY A 408 2.01 -5.78 -11.18
C GLY A 408 1.55 -4.93 -12.36
N THR A 409 1.71 -5.36 -13.62
CA THR A 409 1.26 -4.63 -14.81
C THR A 409 0.09 -5.24 -15.59
N PRO A 410 -0.20 -6.55 -15.57
CA PRO A 410 -1.38 -7.09 -16.26
C PRO A 410 -2.71 -6.78 -15.54
N GLN A 411 -2.66 -6.16 -14.36
CA GLN A 411 -3.81 -5.78 -13.52
C GLN A 411 -4.29 -4.35 -13.80
N ASP A 412 -5.47 -3.97 -13.28
CA ASP A 412 -5.86 -2.55 -13.28
C ASP A 412 -5.03 -1.82 -12.24
N GLU A 413 -4.18 -0.91 -12.69
CA GLU A 413 -3.28 -0.15 -11.85
C GLU A 413 -3.19 1.28 -12.37
N ILE A 414 -2.66 2.17 -11.53
CA ILE A 414 -2.24 3.50 -11.92
C ILE A 414 -0.80 3.72 -11.49
N MET A 415 -0.02 4.39 -12.35
CA MET A 415 1.24 5.02 -11.99
C MET A 415 1.16 6.48 -12.34
N PHE A 416 1.52 7.35 -11.40
CA PHE A 416 1.40 8.79 -11.54
C PHE A 416 2.70 9.49 -11.15
N SER A 417 3.17 10.39 -12.01
CA SER A 417 4.29 11.28 -11.72
C SER A 417 3.79 12.60 -11.15
N MET A 418 4.60 13.17 -10.29
CA MET A 418 4.37 14.46 -9.67
C MET A 418 5.67 15.25 -9.57
N HIS A 419 5.64 16.49 -10.02
CA HIS A 419 6.82 17.36 -10.02
C HIS A 419 6.72 18.48 -8.97
N GLY A 420 7.79 18.70 -8.22
CA GLY A 420 7.94 19.86 -7.34
C GLY A 420 8.81 19.63 -6.09
N ARG A 421 9.61 20.64 -5.74
CA ARG A 421 10.55 20.62 -4.60
C ARG A 421 9.87 20.31 -3.26
N GLY A 422 8.75 20.96 -2.95
CA GLY A 422 8.02 20.74 -1.70
C GLY A 422 7.46 19.31 -1.58
N LEU A 423 7.00 18.74 -2.69
CA LEU A 423 6.52 17.37 -2.73
C LEU A 423 7.65 16.36 -2.52
N VAL A 424 8.75 16.52 -3.25
CA VAL A 424 9.95 15.68 -3.08
C VAL A 424 10.47 15.75 -1.65
N ARG A 425 10.50 16.95 -1.05
CA ARG A 425 10.84 17.10 0.37
C ARG A 425 9.95 16.25 1.27
N ASP A 426 8.62 16.30 1.09
CA ASP A 426 7.68 15.58 1.95
C ASP A 426 7.81 14.04 1.79
N TYR A 427 7.98 13.52 0.57
CA TYR A 427 8.23 12.09 0.33
C TYR A 427 9.61 11.64 0.81
N MET A 428 10.66 12.46 0.65
CA MET A 428 11.99 12.18 1.19
C MET A 428 12.00 12.18 2.71
N ALA A 429 11.24 13.07 3.36
CA ALA A 429 11.09 13.07 4.81
C ALA A 429 10.44 11.77 5.30
N ASN A 430 9.39 11.29 4.63
CA ASN A 430 8.80 9.98 4.94
C ASN A 430 9.77 8.82 4.69
N PHE A 431 10.51 8.86 3.57
CA PHE A 431 11.51 7.85 3.26
C PHE A 431 12.61 7.80 4.32
N ASN A 432 13.15 8.95 4.71
CA ASN A 432 14.21 9.06 5.71
C ASN A 432 13.75 8.56 7.07
N LEU A 433 12.52 8.88 7.49
CA LEU A 433 11.93 8.31 8.69
C LEU A 433 11.94 6.77 8.64
N MET A 434 11.45 6.18 7.56
CA MET A 434 11.45 4.72 7.42
C MET A 434 12.87 4.14 7.35
N TRP A 435 13.84 4.88 6.81
CA TRP A 435 15.24 4.46 6.68
C TRP A 435 15.93 4.25 8.04
N GLU A 436 15.48 4.94 9.07
CA GLU A 436 16.07 4.87 10.41
C GLU A 436 15.59 3.63 11.19
N LYS A 437 16.35 3.24 12.22
CA LYS A 437 15.85 2.31 13.24
C LYS A 437 14.82 3.04 14.13
N PRO A 438 13.77 2.37 14.62
CA PRO A 438 13.42 0.95 14.46
C PRO A 438 12.52 0.67 13.24
N TYR A 439 12.36 1.62 12.31
CA TYR A 439 11.35 1.54 11.24
C TYR A 439 11.74 0.63 10.07
N SER A 440 13.01 0.24 9.97
CA SER A 440 13.53 -0.71 8.98
C SER A 440 14.78 -1.43 9.50
N ARG A 441 15.22 -2.43 8.74
CA ARG A 441 16.37 -3.31 9.04
C ARG A 441 17.31 -3.39 7.84
N ASP A 442 18.59 -3.64 8.08
CA ASP A 442 19.56 -3.88 7.00
C ASP A 442 19.22 -5.19 6.28
N ALA A 443 18.98 -5.12 4.98
CA ALA A 443 18.50 -6.26 4.22
C ALA A 443 19.56 -7.35 4.00
N TYR A 444 20.85 -7.05 4.12
CA TYR A 444 21.93 -8.01 3.87
C TYR A 444 22.25 -8.89 5.07
N THR A 445 21.87 -8.43 6.25
CA THR A 445 22.13 -9.10 7.53
C THR A 445 20.83 -9.51 8.22
N THR A 446 19.68 -9.35 7.57
CA THR A 446 18.39 -9.76 8.12
C THR A 446 17.58 -10.57 7.13
N THR A 447 17.07 -11.68 7.63
CA THR A 447 16.03 -12.47 6.97
C THR A 447 14.65 -12.01 7.44
N TYR A 448 13.63 -12.27 6.62
CA TYR A 448 12.27 -12.31 7.13
C TYR A 448 12.22 -13.51 8.08
N SER A 449 12.03 -13.21 9.37
CA SER A 449 12.29 -14.13 10.46
C SER A 449 11.57 -15.47 10.27
N SER A 450 12.34 -16.56 10.19
CA SER A 450 11.84 -17.84 10.66
C SER A 450 11.72 -17.76 12.18
N TRP A 451 10.54 -18.11 12.69
CA TRP A 451 10.30 -18.27 14.13
C TRP A 451 11.19 -19.39 14.69
N ARG A 452 11.63 -19.28 15.95
CA ARG A 452 12.01 -20.47 16.74
C ARG A 452 10.82 -20.92 17.58
N MET A 453 10.46 -22.19 17.43
CA MET A 453 9.56 -22.90 18.32
C MET A 453 10.41 -23.54 19.42
N VAL A 454 10.12 -23.26 20.69
CA VAL A 454 10.65 -24.03 21.83
C VAL A 454 9.46 -24.56 22.59
N ASN A 455 9.37 -25.89 22.72
CA ASN A 455 8.28 -26.60 23.42
C ASN A 455 6.87 -26.18 22.96
N GLY A 456 6.65 -26.06 21.64
CA GLY A 456 5.35 -25.69 21.08
C GLY A 456 4.95 -24.23 21.29
N ARG A 457 5.83 -23.41 21.87
CA ARG A 457 5.60 -21.98 22.12
C ARG A 457 6.52 -21.15 21.22
N ARG A 458 5.97 -20.12 20.56
CA ARG A 458 6.78 -19.12 19.85
C ARG A 458 7.58 -18.35 20.89
N VAL A 459 8.91 -18.32 20.73
CA VAL A 459 9.79 -17.56 21.64
C VAL A 459 10.60 -16.54 20.83
N GLY A 460 10.51 -15.27 21.23
CA GLY A 460 11.29 -14.17 20.68
C GLY A 460 11.21 -12.96 21.61
N ILE A 461 12.36 -12.56 22.13
CA ILE A 461 12.53 -11.48 23.10
C ILE A 461 13.12 -10.31 22.30
N ASP A 462 12.43 -9.17 22.28
CA ASP A 462 12.78 -7.95 21.51
C ASP A 462 12.76 -8.12 19.98
N PRO A 463 12.73 -7.05 19.14
CA PRO A 463 12.75 -7.20 17.69
C PRO A 463 13.83 -8.20 17.29
N MET A 464 13.41 -9.39 16.85
CA MET A 464 14.33 -10.45 16.45
C MET A 464 14.96 -10.08 15.12
N VAL A 465 15.93 -9.18 15.20
CA VAL A 465 17.00 -9.07 14.22
C VAL A 465 17.86 -10.30 14.45
N THR A 466 17.55 -11.41 13.79
CA THR A 466 18.59 -12.40 13.57
C THR A 466 19.59 -11.73 12.63
N VAL A 467 20.69 -11.18 13.20
CA VAL A 467 21.88 -10.75 12.45
C VAL A 467 22.59 -12.03 11.98
N GLU A 468 21.87 -12.81 11.19
CA GLU A 468 22.37 -14.01 10.56
C GLU A 468 22.57 -13.65 9.09
N PRO A 469 23.60 -14.20 8.43
CA PRO A 469 23.70 -14.13 6.98
C PRO A 469 22.36 -14.50 6.36
N ASP A 470 21.94 -13.78 5.32
CA ASP A 470 20.69 -14.03 4.61
C ASP A 470 20.66 -15.46 4.05
N ARG A 471 20.12 -16.43 4.81
CA ARG A 471 20.10 -17.86 4.45
C ARG A 471 19.01 -18.19 3.43
N LEU A 472 18.54 -17.21 2.66
CA LEU A 472 17.51 -17.44 1.65
C LEU A 472 17.99 -18.51 0.66
N ARG A 473 17.15 -19.51 0.44
CA ARG A 473 17.35 -20.55 -0.55
C ARG A 473 16.31 -20.34 -1.65
N GLY A 474 16.70 -20.57 -2.91
CA GLY A 474 15.71 -20.67 -3.99
C GLY A 474 14.78 -21.86 -3.74
N GLY A 475 13.48 -21.69 -4.02
CA GLY A 475 12.49 -22.79 -4.02
C GLY A 475 11.93 -23.22 -2.66
N GLY A 476 11.71 -22.30 -1.71
CA GLY A 476 10.92 -22.54 -0.49
C GLY A 476 9.40 -22.64 -0.76
N PRO A 477 8.50 -22.43 0.22
CA PRO A 477 7.04 -22.36 0.02
C PRO A 477 6.44 -20.94 0.10
N THR A 478 7.27 -19.90 0.28
CA THR A 478 6.82 -18.53 0.59
C THR A 478 7.09 -17.53 -0.56
N TRP A 479 6.75 -16.25 -0.36
CA TRP A 479 6.86 -15.19 -1.37
C TRP A 479 8.28 -14.96 -1.92
N GLU A 480 9.32 -15.51 -1.28
CA GLU A 480 10.71 -15.54 -1.73
C GLU A 480 10.94 -16.41 -2.98
N ASN A 481 9.96 -17.23 -3.38
CA ASN A 481 10.03 -18.21 -4.47
C ASN A 481 9.90 -17.65 -5.90
N ASP A 482 10.66 -16.61 -6.23
CA ASP A 482 10.65 -16.11 -7.61
C ASP A 482 10.87 -17.17 -8.69
#